data_AF-A0A1Y1VY03-F1
#
_entry.id   AF-A0A1Y1VY03-F1
#
_cell.length_a   1.000
_cell.length_b   1.000
_cell.length_c   1.000
_cell.angle_alpha   90.00
_cell.angle_beta   90.00
_cell.angle_gamma   90.00
#
_symmetry.space_group_name_H-M   'P 1'
#
loop_
_entity.id
_entity.type
_entity.pdbx_description
1 polymer ?
#
loop_
_entity_poly.entity_id
_entity_poly.type
_entity_poly.pdbx_seq_one_letter_code
_entity_poly.pdbx_strand_id
1 'polypeptide(L)'
;FPHVALGGTFDHLHIGHKILLTAAALTATQKLTIGVSAETLLVKKKYKDYLEPYRARELGVLLFLRRIRKDIIFELEPLYDIYGPTIVDASVAALVVSQETLNGCEVLNDKRGERGMPPMQILAVDLVS
;
A
#
# COMPACT_ATOMS: atom_id res chain seq x y z
N PHE A 1 -7.68 11.21 -6.28
CA PHE A 1 -8.35 10.02 -6.82
C PHE A 1 -9.39 9.51 -5.83
N PRO A 2 -10.60 9.11 -6.25
CA PRO A 2 -11.66 8.64 -5.35
C PRO A 2 -11.20 7.50 -4.44
N HIS A 3 -10.54 6.50 -5.02
CA HIS A 3 -10.00 5.35 -4.31
C HIS A 3 -8.53 5.16 -4.70
N VAL A 4 -7.65 5.17 -3.69
CA VAL A 4 -6.21 4.95 -3.83
C VAL A 4 -5.82 3.66 -3.09
N ALA A 5 -4.84 2.93 -3.62
CA ALA A 5 -4.21 1.81 -2.94
C ALA A 5 -2.73 2.10 -2.66
N LEU A 6 -2.22 1.47 -1.60
CA LEU A 6 -0.81 1.44 -1.22
C LEU A 6 -0.50 0.07 -0.60
N GLY A 7 0.68 -0.50 -0.88
CA GLY A 7 1.14 -1.73 -0.27
C GLY A 7 2.49 -1.55 0.44
N GLY A 8 2.71 -2.26 1.55
CA GLY A 8 3.99 -2.25 2.24
C GLY A 8 4.06 -3.21 3.42
N THR A 9 5.27 -3.49 3.91
CA THR A 9 5.44 -4.24 5.16
C THR A 9 5.15 -3.36 6.37
N PHE A 10 5.54 -2.08 6.34
CA PHE A 10 5.37 -1.11 7.43
C PHE A 10 5.96 -1.59 8.77
N ASP A 11 7.09 -2.28 8.72
CA ASP A 11 7.84 -2.66 9.90
C ASP A 11 8.56 -1.44 10.50
N HIS A 12 8.52 -1.28 11.82
CA HIS A 12 9.11 -0.18 12.57
C HIS A 12 8.89 1.16 11.87
N LEU A 13 7.64 1.65 11.87
CA LEU A 13 7.16 2.77 11.04
C LEU A 13 8.10 4.01 11.03
N HIS A 14 9.08 3.99 10.13
CA HIS A 14 10.12 5.00 9.99
C HIS A 14 9.72 6.09 8.98
N ILE A 15 10.62 7.05 8.74
CA ILE A 15 10.29 8.25 7.97
C ILE A 15 9.84 7.96 6.53
N GLY A 16 10.50 7.02 5.84
CA GLY A 16 10.10 6.58 4.49
C GLY A 16 8.65 6.08 4.44
N HIS A 17 8.24 5.23 5.38
CA HIS A 17 6.85 4.80 5.48
C HIS A 17 5.89 5.96 5.72
N LYS A 18 6.26 6.91 6.59
CA LYS A 18 5.42 8.08 6.91
C LYS A 18 5.22 8.98 5.70
N ILE A 19 6.28 9.22 4.91
CA ILE A 19 6.19 10.02 3.68
C ILE A 19 5.25 9.32 2.69
N LEU A 20 5.45 8.02 2.45
CA LEU A 20 4.65 7.24 1.51
C LEU A 20 3.16 7.18 1.91
N LEU A 21 2.88 6.91 3.20
CA LEU A 21 1.53 6.90 3.76
C LEU A 21 0.86 8.28 3.68
N THR A 22 1.62 9.36 3.93
CA THR A 22 1.11 10.73 3.84
C THR A 22 0.74 11.07 2.40
N ALA A 23 1.61 10.74 1.44
CA ALA A 23 1.32 10.93 0.02
C ALA A 23 0.06 10.17 -0.41
N ALA A 24 -0.10 8.92 0.02
CA ALA A 24 -1.30 8.13 -0.25
C ALA A 24 -2.57 8.73 0.38
N ALA A 25 -2.48 9.19 1.62
CA ALA A 25 -3.59 9.84 2.31
C ALA A 25 -4.02 11.17 1.66
N LEU A 26 -3.07 11.95 1.14
CA LEU A 26 -3.34 13.24 0.50
C LEU A 26 -3.89 13.09 -0.93
N THR A 27 -3.54 12.00 -1.62
CA THR A 27 -3.99 11.74 -2.99
C THR A 27 -5.37 11.08 -3.07
N ALA A 28 -5.80 10.37 -2.02
CA ALA A 28 -7.15 9.84 -1.90
C ALA A 28 -8.18 10.95 -1.66
N THR A 29 -9.41 10.81 -2.14
CA THR A 29 -10.50 11.77 -1.83
C THR A 29 -11.69 11.13 -1.12
N GLN A 30 -11.83 9.80 -1.15
CA GLN A 30 -12.90 9.09 -0.43
C GLN A 30 -12.37 7.88 0.34
N LYS A 31 -11.53 7.06 -0.30
CA LYS A 31 -11.05 5.80 0.26
C LYS A 31 -9.56 5.61 0.00
N LEU A 32 -8.82 5.15 1.01
CA LEU A 32 -7.47 4.64 0.89
C LEU A 32 -7.45 3.20 1.41
N THR A 33 -7.10 2.26 0.53
CA THR A 33 -6.84 0.86 0.88
C THR A 33 -5.36 0.65 1.10
N ILE A 34 -4.97 0.08 2.24
CA ILE A 34 -3.59 -0.16 2.61
C ILE A 34 -3.37 -1.65 2.80
N GLY A 35 -2.58 -2.23 1.91
CA GLY A 35 -2.13 -3.60 2.02
C GLY A 35 -0.91 -3.71 2.94
N VAL A 36 -1.07 -4.43 4.06
CA VAL A 36 0.01 -4.71 5.01
C VAL A 36 0.53 -6.13 4.77
N SER A 37 1.82 -6.31 4.47
CA SER A 37 2.37 -7.65 4.20
C SER A 37 2.10 -8.64 5.33
N ALA A 38 1.45 -9.76 5.02
CA ALA A 38 1.32 -10.90 5.92
C ALA A 38 2.66 -11.64 6.03
N GLU A 39 2.79 -12.48 7.06
CA GLU A 39 4.01 -13.25 7.33
C GLU A 39 4.41 -14.20 6.18
N THR A 40 3.43 -14.63 5.38
CA THR A 40 3.62 -15.49 4.20
C THR A 40 4.40 -14.81 3.07
N LEU A 41 4.31 -13.48 2.94
CA LEU A 41 5.12 -12.69 2.01
C LEU A 41 6.54 -12.40 2.55
N LEU A 42 6.76 -12.63 3.84
CA LEU A 42 7.99 -12.29 4.54
C LEU A 42 8.92 -13.51 4.72
N VAL A 43 8.58 -14.64 4.08
CA VAL A 43 9.28 -15.94 4.21
C VAL A 43 10.76 -15.90 3.82
N LYS A 44 11.16 -14.95 2.97
CA LYS A 44 12.55 -14.80 2.51
C LYS A 44 13.35 -13.70 3.23
N LYS A 45 12.79 -12.97 4.20
CA LYS A 45 13.54 -11.91 4.90
C LYS A 45 14.48 -12.49 5.95
N LYS A 46 15.74 -12.05 5.90
CA LYS A 46 16.89 -12.56 6.68
C LYS A 46 16.80 -12.36 8.20
N TYR A 47 15.73 -11.73 8.71
CA TYR A 47 15.57 -11.31 10.12
C TYR A 47 14.10 -11.37 10.59
N LYS A 48 13.41 -12.49 10.32
CA LYS A 48 12.00 -12.66 10.71
C LYS A 48 11.71 -12.43 12.20
N ASP A 49 12.64 -12.84 13.06
CA ASP A 49 12.47 -12.77 14.51
C ASP A 49 12.45 -11.34 15.06
N TYR A 50 12.84 -10.36 14.24
CA TYR A 50 12.86 -8.94 14.60
C TYR A 50 11.70 -8.15 13.97
N LEU A 51 10.81 -8.80 13.22
CA LEU A 51 9.65 -8.13 12.63
C LEU A 51 8.58 -7.88 13.69
N GLU A 52 7.96 -6.70 13.62
CA GLU A 52 6.77 -6.43 14.40
C GLU A 52 5.63 -7.40 13.99
N PRO A 53 4.86 -7.93 14.97
CA PRO A 53 3.68 -8.74 14.67
C PRO A 53 2.74 -8.00 13.72
N TYR A 54 2.05 -8.74 12.83
CA TYR A 54 1.13 -8.13 11.85
C TYR A 54 0.20 -7.08 12.47
N ARG A 55 -0.42 -7.40 13.62
CA ARG A 55 -1.33 -6.49 14.32
C ARG A 55 -0.67 -5.21 14.80
N ALA A 56 0.59 -5.25 15.20
CA ALA A 56 1.33 -4.05 15.62
C ALA A 56 1.56 -3.12 14.42
N ARG A 57 1.96 -3.68 13.26
CA ARG A 57 2.18 -2.92 12.02
C ARG A 57 0.87 -2.32 11.49
N GLU A 58 -0.18 -3.13 11.42
CA GLU A 58 -1.54 -2.69 11.03
C GLU A 58 -2.03 -1.53 11.91
N LEU A 59 -1.93 -1.69 13.24
CA LEU A 59 -2.36 -0.65 14.17
C LEU A 59 -1.49 0.61 14.06
N GLY A 60 -0.17 0.47 13.90
CA GLY A 60 0.75 1.59 13.71
C GLY A 60 0.40 2.44 12.49
N VAL A 61 0.09 1.78 11.36
CA VAL A 61 -0.36 2.44 10.13
C VAL A 61 -1.69 3.18 10.35
N LEU A 62 -2.69 2.51 10.92
CA LEU A 62 -4.01 3.11 11.15
C LEU A 62 -3.93 4.33 12.08
N LEU A 63 -3.19 4.22 13.19
CA LEU A 63 -3.02 5.32 14.14
C LEU A 63 -2.26 6.49 13.52
N PHE A 64 -1.26 6.24 12.68
CA PHE A 64 -0.55 7.28 11.95
C PHE A 64 -1.49 8.01 10.98
N LEU A 65 -2.19 7.26 10.11
CA LEU A 65 -3.07 7.84 9.09
C LEU A 65 -4.20 8.68 9.70
N ARG A 66 -4.81 8.22 10.81
CA ARG A 66 -5.86 8.97 11.53
C ARG A 66 -5.39 10.30 12.15
N ARG A 67 -4.08 10.49 12.32
CA ARG A 67 -3.50 11.79 12.73
C ARG A 67 -3.34 12.74 11.55
N ILE A 68 -3.10 12.20 10.35
CA ILE A 68 -2.93 12.99 9.13
C ILE A 68 -4.29 13.43 8.59
N ARG A 69 -5.26 12.51 8.56
CA ARG A 69 -6.52 12.73 7.86
C ARG A 69 -7.68 11.95 8.50
N LYS A 70 -8.89 12.53 8.47
CA LYS A 70 -10.09 11.98 9.13
C LYS A 70 -11.36 11.99 8.26
N ASP A 71 -11.31 12.67 7.12
CA ASP A 71 -12.43 12.87 6.18
C ASP A 71 -12.52 11.78 5.10
N ILE A 72 -11.65 10.76 5.15
CA ILE A 72 -11.65 9.64 4.21
C ILE A 72 -11.67 8.29 4.94
N ILE A 73 -12.13 7.26 4.24
CA ILE A 73 -12.18 5.89 4.72
C ILE A 73 -10.78 5.27 4.59
N PHE A 74 -10.29 4.67 5.67
CA PHE A 74 -9.11 3.81 5.65
C PHE A 74 -9.54 2.36 5.76
N GLU A 75 -9.12 1.54 4.80
CA GLU A 75 -9.30 0.09 4.83
C GLU A 75 -7.92 -0.57 4.84
N LEU A 76 -7.65 -1.38 5.87
CA LEU A 76 -6.38 -2.09 5.98
C LEU A 76 -6.65 -3.57 5.72
N GLU A 77 -5.83 -4.15 4.84
CA GLU A 77 -5.96 -5.56 4.47
C GLU A 77 -4.61 -6.29 4.54
N PRO A 78 -4.59 -7.56 4.97
CA PRO A 78 -3.39 -8.37 4.87
C PRO A 78 -3.08 -8.72 3.41
N LEU A 79 -1.84 -8.49 2.99
CA LEU A 79 -1.35 -8.94 1.68
C LEU A 79 -0.72 -10.33 1.80
N TYR A 80 -1.25 -11.27 1.04
CA TYR A 80 -0.71 -12.63 0.92
C TYR A 80 0.07 -12.86 -0.39
N ASP A 81 -0.10 -11.96 -1.36
CA ASP A 81 0.61 -11.92 -2.63
C ASP A 81 0.98 -10.47 -3.02
N ILE A 82 1.69 -10.30 -4.14
CA ILE A 82 2.15 -8.99 -4.64
C ILE A 82 1.06 -8.13 -5.28
N TYR A 83 -0.11 -8.70 -5.58
CA TYR A 83 -1.20 -8.02 -6.27
C TYR A 83 -2.17 -7.40 -5.26
N GLY A 84 -2.49 -8.12 -4.18
CA GLY A 84 -3.45 -7.67 -3.18
C GLY A 84 -4.83 -7.37 -3.77
N PRO A 85 -5.59 -6.42 -3.18
CA PRO A 85 -6.94 -6.11 -3.66
C PRO A 85 -6.96 -5.43 -5.04
N THR A 86 -5.80 -5.03 -5.56
CA THR A 86 -5.72 -4.21 -6.79
C THR A 86 -6.02 -4.96 -8.08
N ILE A 87 -6.14 -6.30 -8.06
CA ILE A 87 -6.59 -7.09 -9.23
C ILE A 87 -8.00 -7.67 -9.06
N VAL A 88 -8.69 -7.32 -7.97
CA VAL A 88 -10.06 -7.75 -7.66
C VAL A 88 -11.01 -6.56 -7.49
N ASP A 89 -10.51 -5.42 -7.02
CA ASP A 89 -11.27 -4.17 -6.91
C ASP A 89 -10.98 -3.23 -8.09
N ALA A 90 -11.93 -3.17 -9.02
CA ALA A 90 -11.86 -2.30 -10.19
C ALA A 90 -11.99 -0.81 -9.82
N SER A 91 -12.49 -0.46 -8.63
CA SER A 91 -12.68 0.92 -8.20
C SER A 91 -11.38 1.63 -7.83
N VAL A 92 -10.30 0.88 -7.58
CA VAL A 92 -8.97 1.44 -7.32
C VAL A 92 -8.52 2.22 -8.55
N ALA A 93 -8.41 3.54 -8.40
CA ALA A 93 -8.09 4.46 -9.49
C ALA A 93 -6.61 4.82 -9.54
N ALA A 94 -5.90 4.72 -8.41
CA ALA A 94 -4.46 4.98 -8.36
C ALA A 94 -3.74 4.07 -7.37
N LEU A 95 -2.48 3.77 -7.67
CA LEU A 95 -1.55 3.04 -6.82
C LEU A 95 -0.38 3.94 -6.45
N VAL A 96 -0.16 4.13 -5.15
CA VAL A 96 0.99 4.87 -4.63
C VAL A 96 2.11 3.88 -4.30
N VAL A 97 3.30 4.14 -4.83
CA VAL A 97 4.48 3.28 -4.68
C VAL A 97 5.73 4.10 -4.38
N SER A 98 6.75 3.46 -3.81
CA SER A 98 8.11 4.03 -3.83
C SER A 98 8.72 3.89 -5.23
N GLN A 99 9.71 4.72 -5.55
CA GLN A 99 10.51 4.62 -6.78
C GLN A 99 11.04 3.19 -7.02
N GLU A 100 11.45 2.50 -5.96
CA GLU A 100 11.96 1.12 -6.01
C GLU A 100 10.94 0.10 -6.52
N THR A 101 9.64 0.38 -6.39
CA THR A 101 8.56 -0.57 -6.72
C THR A 101 7.89 -0.26 -8.07
N LEU A 102 8.35 0.78 -8.78
CA LEU A 102 7.81 1.17 -10.09
C LEU A 102 7.80 0.03 -11.10
N ASN A 103 8.89 -0.73 -11.19
CA ASN A 103 9.03 -1.82 -12.17
C ASN A 103 7.97 -2.93 -11.99
N GLY A 104 7.41 -3.08 -10.79
CA GLY A 104 6.34 -4.05 -10.52
C GLY A 104 4.95 -3.56 -10.92
N CYS A 105 4.78 -2.28 -11.24
CA CYS A 105 3.46 -1.67 -11.47
C CYS A 105 2.92 -1.94 -12.88
N GLU A 106 3.79 -2.09 -13.88
CA GLU A 106 3.38 -2.40 -15.26
C GLU A 106 2.66 -3.75 -15.33
N VAL A 107 3.28 -4.79 -14.76
CA VAL A 107 2.70 -6.15 -14.65
C VAL A 107 1.33 -6.13 -13.97
N LEU A 108 1.13 -5.22 -13.01
CA LEU A 108 -0.13 -5.06 -12.30
C LEU A 108 -1.25 -4.52 -13.20
N ASN A 109 -0.96 -3.51 -14.01
CA ASN A 109 -1.91 -2.96 -14.96
C ASN A 109 -2.19 -3.93 -16.12
N ASP A 110 -1.21 -4.69 -16.58
CA ASP A 110 -1.43 -5.77 -17.56
C ASP A 110 -2.41 -6.81 -17.01
N LYS A 111 -2.21 -7.26 -15.76
CA LYS A 111 -3.11 -8.21 -15.10
C LYS A 111 -4.53 -7.67 -14.90
N ARG A 112 -4.65 -6.36 -14.65
CA ARG A 112 -5.95 -5.67 -14.60
C ARG A 112 -6.62 -5.66 -15.99
N GLY A 113 -5.86 -5.39 -17.05
CA GLY A 113 -6.34 -5.44 -18.43
C GLY A 113 -6.87 -6.81 -18.84
N GLU A 114 -6.15 -7.89 -18.49
CA GLU A 114 -6.60 -9.28 -18.69
C GLU A 114 -7.94 -9.59 -18.00
N ARG A 115 -8.27 -8.84 -16.93
CA ARG A 115 -9.51 -8.96 -16.15
C ARG A 115 -10.57 -7.94 -16.54
N GLY A 116 -10.36 -7.16 -17.59
CA GLY A 116 -11.30 -6.13 -18.04
C GLY A 116 -11.40 -4.93 -17.09
N MET A 117 -10.40 -4.71 -16.23
CA MET A 117 -10.37 -3.59 -15.29
C MET A 117 -9.63 -2.38 -15.88
N PRO A 118 -10.01 -1.15 -15.51
CA PRO A 118 -9.29 0.04 -15.96
C PRO A 118 -7.88 0.06 -15.36
N PRO A 119 -6.87 0.60 -16.07
CA PRO A 119 -5.53 0.76 -15.51
C PRO A 119 -5.56 1.75 -14.35
N MET A 120 -4.71 1.51 -13.35
CA MET A 120 -4.49 2.45 -12.25
C MET A 120 -3.48 3.50 -12.67
N GLN A 121 -3.69 4.74 -12.21
CA GLN A 121 -2.64 5.75 -12.25
C GLN A 121 -1.55 5.39 -11.24
N ILE A 122 -0.30 5.28 -11.69
CA ILE A 122 0.84 5.02 -10.81
C ILE A 122 1.40 6.35 -10.32
N LEU A 123 1.55 6.48 -9.00
CA LEU A 123 2.11 7.65 -8.33
C LEU A 123 3.35 7.22 -7.56
N ALA A 124 4.52 7.50 -8.14
CA ALA A 124 5.80 7.22 -7.49
C ALA A 124 6.18 8.34 -6.52
N VAL A 125 6.53 7.96 -5.30
CA VAL A 125 7.07 8.85 -4.28
C VAL A 125 8.57 8.63 -4.23
N ASP A 126 9.31 9.73 -4.43
CA ASP A 126 10.75 9.75 -4.21
C ASP A 126 11.02 9.83 -2.70
N LEU A 127 11.63 8.77 -2.16
CA LEU A 127 11.99 8.69 -0.75
C LEU A 127 13.48 9.03 -0.67
N VAL A 128 13.79 10.25 -0.23
CA VAL A 128 15.18 10.65 0.01
C VAL A 128 15.77 9.70 1.05
N SER A 129 16.84 9.00 0.68
CA SER A 129 17.61 8.08 1.53
C SER A 129 18.88 8.74 2.04
#